data_AF-A0A256ZTC8-F1
#
_entry.id   AF-A0A256ZTC8-F1
#
_cell.length_a   1.000
_cell.length_b   1.000
_cell.length_c   1.000
_cell.angle_alpha   90.00
_cell.angle_beta   90.00
_cell.angle_gamma   90.00
#
_symmetry.space_group_name_H-M   'P 1'
#
loop_
_entity.id
_entity.type
_entity.pdbx_description
1 polymer ?
#
loop_
_entity_poly.entity_id
_entity_poly.type
_entity_poly.pdbx_seq_one_letter_code
_entity_poly.pdbx_strand_id
1 'polypeptide(L)'
;MLSSKEATNVEVQYTVEHETYVNIWDEFIRHMVRLGYAIKMAYLISEYDGISMLRDVLKCFSEHSELSRCINLSSDEARKILKILFNENVGYFLAKLSLASALTSNVGRLNIVDRIIKHKISEKTNNLLIELSGINYNDINLSKQGIKGFKTKLAVLSSILASVCDIALGVYGK
;
A
#
# COMPACT_ATOMS: atom_id res chain seq x y z
N MET A 1 -6.50 25.96 -50.47
CA MET A 1 -5.60 26.08 -49.30
C MET A 1 -5.95 24.99 -48.30
N LEU A 2 -5.28 23.85 -48.38
CA LEU A 2 -5.39 22.79 -47.37
C LEU A 2 -4.35 23.11 -46.30
N SER A 3 -4.81 23.66 -45.18
CA SER A 3 -4.01 23.77 -43.96
C SER A 3 -3.86 22.36 -43.40
N SER A 4 -2.75 21.70 -43.73
CA SER A 4 -2.33 20.48 -43.05
C SER A 4 -1.98 20.90 -41.62
N LYS A 5 -2.87 20.57 -40.68
CA LYS A 5 -2.58 20.61 -39.25
C LYS A 5 -1.33 19.77 -39.02
N GLU A 6 -0.20 20.44 -38.80
CA GLU A 6 0.86 19.90 -37.97
C GLU A 6 0.26 19.72 -36.58
N ALA A 7 -0.41 18.58 -36.35
CA ALA A 7 -0.48 18.02 -35.02
C ALA A 7 0.97 17.81 -34.61
N THR A 8 1.52 18.82 -33.94
CA THR A 8 2.95 18.93 -33.65
C THR A 8 3.44 17.63 -33.04
N ASN A 9 4.55 17.08 -33.54
CA ASN A 9 5.15 15.82 -33.05
C ASN A 9 5.23 15.75 -31.51
N VAL A 10 5.30 16.90 -30.84
CA VAL A 10 5.28 17.05 -29.38
C VAL A 10 3.95 16.60 -28.75
N GLU A 11 2.80 16.95 -29.33
CA GLU A 11 1.49 16.52 -28.84
C GLU A 11 1.31 15.01 -28.97
N VAL A 12 1.72 14.44 -30.11
CA VAL A 12 1.64 12.99 -30.40
C VAL A 12 2.58 12.20 -29.48
N GLN A 13 3.81 12.67 -29.30
CA GLN A 13 4.80 12.02 -28.43
C GLN A 13 4.36 12.08 -26.95
N TYR A 14 3.79 13.21 -26.52
CA TYR A 14 3.22 13.34 -25.18
C TYR A 14 2.00 12.43 -24.97
N THR A 15 1.14 12.25 -25.98
CA THR A 15 -0.02 11.34 -25.87
C THR A 15 0.42 9.88 -25.78
N VAL A 16 1.35 9.43 -26.62
CA VAL A 16 1.85 8.05 -26.62
C VAL A 16 2.59 7.71 -25.32
N GLU A 17 3.42 8.63 -24.81
CA GLU A 17 4.08 8.45 -23.52
C GLU A 17 3.04 8.38 -22.38
N HIS A 18 2.08 9.30 -22.36
CA HIS A 18 1.04 9.36 -21.33
C HIS A 18 0.17 8.09 -21.30
N GLU A 19 -0.28 7.60 -22.45
CA GLU A 19 -1.05 6.35 -22.56
C GLU A 19 -0.25 5.12 -22.11
N THR A 20 1.05 5.07 -22.47
CA THR A 20 1.95 3.99 -22.04
C THR A 20 2.11 3.98 -20.52
N TYR A 21 2.33 5.15 -19.90
CA TYR A 21 2.42 5.26 -18.43
C TYR A 21 1.11 4.89 -17.74
N VAL A 22 -0.05 5.32 -18.27
CA VAL A 22 -1.37 4.96 -17.72
C VAL A 22 -1.55 3.43 -17.73
N ASN A 23 -1.20 2.76 -18.82
CA ASN A 23 -1.30 1.31 -18.95
C ASN A 23 -0.40 0.57 -17.95
N ILE A 24 0.83 1.04 -17.76
CA ILE A 24 1.78 0.46 -16.78
C ILE A 24 1.21 0.56 -15.36
N TRP A 25 0.65 1.71 -14.98
CA TRP A 25 0.08 1.89 -13.64
C TRP A 25 -1.20 1.10 -13.42
N ASP A 26 -2.04 0.91 -14.44
CA ASP A 26 -3.21 0.05 -14.33
C ASP A 26 -2.82 -1.42 -14.18
N GLU A 27 -1.85 -1.87 -14.96
CA GLU A 27 -1.32 -3.22 -14.83
C GLU A 27 -0.66 -3.42 -13.46
N PHE A 28 0.09 -2.43 -12.98
CA PHE A 28 0.70 -2.44 -11.66
C PHE A 28 -0.36 -2.62 -10.55
N ILE A 29 -1.44 -1.82 -10.56
CA ILE A 29 -2.49 -1.94 -9.54
C ILE A 29 -3.19 -3.29 -9.63
N ARG A 30 -3.49 -3.77 -10.84
CA ARG A 30 -4.07 -5.11 -11.02
C ARG A 30 -3.16 -6.18 -10.41
N HIS A 31 -1.85 -6.08 -10.60
CA HIS A 31 -0.88 -6.97 -9.98
C HIS A 31 -0.88 -6.88 -8.45
N MET A 32 -0.88 -5.68 -7.88
CA MET A 32 -0.93 -5.50 -6.43
C MET A 32 -2.23 -6.04 -5.82
N VAL A 33 -3.36 -5.85 -6.51
CA VAL A 33 -4.65 -6.40 -6.09
C VAL A 33 -4.64 -7.93 -6.13
N ARG A 34 -4.12 -8.52 -7.21
CA ARG A 34 -3.94 -9.98 -7.34
C ARG A 34 -2.98 -10.54 -6.28
N LEU A 35 -1.89 -9.84 -5.98
CA LEU A 35 -0.96 -10.22 -4.92
C LEU A 35 -1.66 -10.24 -3.55
N GLY A 36 -2.46 -9.20 -3.24
CA GLY A 36 -3.26 -9.19 -2.02
C GLY A 36 -4.24 -10.36 -1.92
N TYR A 37 -4.86 -10.77 -3.03
CA TYR A 37 -5.69 -11.98 -3.07
C TYR A 37 -4.88 -13.26 -2.88
N ALA A 38 -3.70 -13.37 -3.49
CA ALA A 38 -2.83 -14.53 -3.31
C ALA A 38 -2.40 -14.69 -1.83
N ILE A 39 -2.00 -13.60 -1.18
CA ILE A 39 -1.66 -13.59 0.25
C ILE A 39 -2.88 -13.98 1.10
N LYS A 40 -4.07 -13.45 0.79
CA LYS A 40 -5.30 -13.81 1.51
C LYS A 40 -5.69 -15.28 1.32
N MET A 41 -5.53 -15.82 0.11
CA MET A 41 -5.75 -17.24 -0.16
C MET A 41 -4.76 -18.11 0.60
N ALA A 42 -3.48 -17.72 0.62
CA ALA A 42 -2.46 -18.38 1.43
C ALA A 42 -2.86 -18.37 2.91
N TYR A 43 -3.31 -17.24 3.45
CA TYR A 43 -3.80 -17.12 4.84
C TYR A 43 -4.97 -18.06 5.15
N LEU A 44 -5.91 -18.22 4.21
CA LEU A 44 -7.06 -19.12 4.39
C LEU A 44 -6.68 -20.60 4.34
N ILE A 45 -5.62 -20.96 3.60
CA ILE A 45 -5.11 -22.33 3.51
C ILE A 45 -4.18 -22.64 4.69
N SER A 46 -3.29 -21.71 5.00
CA SER A 46 -2.25 -21.76 6.01
C SER A 46 -2.04 -20.36 6.57
N GLU A 47 -2.58 -20.12 7.77
CA GLU A 47 -2.46 -18.83 8.45
C GLU A 47 -1.00 -18.39 8.55
N TYR A 48 -0.09 -19.32 8.85
CA TYR A 48 1.35 -19.06 8.90
C TYR A 48 1.90 -18.52 7.58
N ASP A 49 1.61 -19.19 6.46
CA ASP A 49 2.16 -18.80 5.15
C ASP A 49 1.60 -17.46 4.68
N GLY A 50 0.29 -17.23 4.86
CA GLY A 50 -0.32 -15.94 4.53
C GLY A 50 0.27 -14.78 5.33
N ILE A 51 0.50 -14.97 6.64
CA ILE A 51 1.16 -13.96 7.49
C ILE A 51 2.61 -13.77 7.05
N SER A 52 3.34 -14.84 6.76
CA SER A 52 4.73 -14.78 6.30
C SER A 52 4.87 -14.03 4.96
N MET A 53 3.99 -14.29 4.00
CA MET A 53 3.96 -13.57 2.73
C MET A 53 3.64 -12.08 2.92
N LEU A 54 2.66 -11.76 3.77
CA LEU A 54 2.32 -10.37 4.07
C LEU A 54 3.51 -9.64 4.72
N ARG A 55 4.16 -10.28 5.70
CA ARG A 55 5.36 -9.77 6.35
C ARG A 55 6.44 -9.40 5.34
N ASP A 56 6.75 -10.30 4.43
CA ASP A 56 7.85 -10.11 3.47
C ASP A 56 7.56 -8.94 2.53
N VAL A 57 6.32 -8.81 2.06
CA VAL A 57 5.89 -7.67 1.25
C VAL A 57 5.94 -6.36 2.04
N LEU A 58 5.49 -6.33 3.30
CA LEU A 58 5.51 -5.12 4.12
C LEU A 58 6.93 -4.66 4.44
N LYS A 59 7.87 -5.61 4.65
CA LYS A 59 9.29 -5.31 4.89
C LYS A 59 9.94 -4.59 3.71
N CYS A 60 9.49 -4.83 2.47
CA CYS A 60 9.96 -4.07 1.31
C CYS A 60 9.64 -2.56 1.37
N PHE A 61 8.65 -2.16 2.18
CA PHE A 61 8.19 -0.77 2.29
C PHE A 61 8.48 -0.14 3.67
N SER A 62 9.25 -0.81 4.51
CA SER A 62 9.54 -0.38 5.88
C SER A 62 10.85 0.41 5.92
N GLU A 63 10.81 1.69 6.30
CA GLU A 63 12.03 2.54 6.38
C GLU A 63 12.72 2.53 7.75
N HIS A 64 12.16 1.87 8.77
CA HIS A 64 12.65 2.02 10.14
C HIS A 64 12.72 0.69 10.90
N SER A 65 13.93 0.17 11.08
CA SER A 65 14.20 -1.00 11.92
C SER A 65 13.94 -0.76 13.41
N GLU A 66 13.92 0.51 13.87
CA GLU A 66 13.79 0.84 15.30
C GLU A 66 12.35 0.92 15.81
N LEU A 67 11.40 1.34 14.96
CA LEU A 67 9.97 1.40 15.33
C LEU A 67 9.37 0.01 15.62
N SER A 68 10.00 -1.05 15.09
CA SER A 68 9.57 -2.43 15.29
C SER A 68 9.61 -2.92 16.74
N ARG A 69 10.41 -2.28 17.60
CA ARG A 69 10.69 -2.76 18.96
C ARG A 69 9.72 -2.28 20.04
N CYS A 70 8.77 -1.40 19.72
CA CYS A 70 7.93 -0.74 20.73
C CYS A 70 6.50 -1.27 20.85
N ILE A 71 6.10 -2.27 20.06
CA ILE A 71 4.73 -2.80 20.09
C ILE A 71 4.64 -3.93 21.12
N ASN A 72 3.97 -3.67 22.24
CA ASN A 72 3.70 -4.66 23.27
C ASN A 72 2.39 -5.40 22.97
N LEU A 73 2.45 -6.46 22.17
CA LEU A 73 1.33 -7.34 21.86
C LEU A 73 1.72 -8.79 22.14
N SER A 74 0.76 -9.58 22.60
CA SER A 74 0.86 -11.04 22.57
C SER A 74 0.68 -11.58 21.14
N SER A 75 1.16 -12.81 20.90
CA SER A 75 0.94 -13.50 19.62
C SER A 75 -0.55 -13.60 19.26
N ASP A 76 -1.42 -13.84 20.24
CA ASP A 76 -2.87 -13.98 20.00
C ASP A 76 -3.53 -12.64 19.62
N GLU A 77 -3.10 -11.54 20.24
CA GLU A 77 -3.54 -10.20 19.86
C GLU A 77 -3.08 -9.85 18.44
N ALA A 78 -1.81 -10.15 18.12
CA ALA A 78 -1.27 -9.94 16.79
C ALA A 78 -2.04 -10.73 15.72
N ARG A 79 -2.38 -12.00 15.98
CA ARG A 79 -3.22 -12.81 15.07
C ARG A 79 -4.62 -12.23 14.90
N LYS A 80 -5.25 -11.75 15.98
CA LYS A 80 -6.57 -11.08 15.89
C LYS A 80 -6.52 -9.83 15.03
N ILE A 81 -5.47 -9.02 15.16
CA ILE A 81 -5.23 -7.83 14.34
C ILE A 81 -5.11 -8.21 12.86
N LEU A 82 -4.28 -9.21 12.55
CA LEU A 82 -4.08 -9.67 11.18
C LEU A 82 -5.36 -10.23 10.58
N LYS A 83 -6.16 -10.97 11.35
CA LYS A 83 -7.48 -11.45 10.92
C LYS A 83 -8.42 -10.30 10.54
N ILE A 84 -8.40 -9.19 11.29
CA ILE A 84 -9.17 -7.99 10.94
C ILE A 84 -8.65 -7.38 9.63
N LEU A 85 -7.33 -7.25 9.49
CA LEU A 85 -6.70 -6.72 8.26
C LEU A 85 -7.00 -7.58 7.03
N PHE A 86 -6.98 -8.92 7.16
CA PHE A 86 -7.29 -9.85 6.06
C PHE A 86 -8.76 -9.81 5.61
N ASN A 87 -9.66 -9.23 6.41
CA ASN A 87 -11.04 -8.96 5.98
C ASN A 87 -11.13 -7.75 5.03
N GLU A 88 -10.14 -6.87 5.02
CA GLU A 88 -10.05 -5.76 4.08
C GLU A 88 -9.51 -6.19 2.71
N ASN A 89 -9.50 -5.24 1.77
CA ASN A 89 -8.81 -5.41 0.51
C ASN A 89 -7.30 -5.12 0.67
N VAL A 90 -6.56 -6.12 1.14
CA VAL A 90 -5.10 -6.07 1.31
C VAL A 90 -4.39 -5.62 0.03
N GLY A 91 -4.92 -6.00 -1.14
CA GLY A 91 -4.33 -5.63 -2.42
C GLY A 91 -4.33 -4.12 -2.71
N TYR A 92 -5.43 -3.42 -2.39
CA TYR A 92 -5.48 -1.97 -2.48
C TYR A 92 -4.61 -1.28 -1.43
N PHE A 93 -4.52 -1.86 -0.22
CA PHE A 93 -3.60 -1.39 0.80
C PHE A 93 -2.14 -1.45 0.32
N LEU A 94 -1.73 -2.59 -0.24
CA LEU A 94 -0.40 -2.78 -0.81
C LEU A 94 -0.15 -1.85 -2.01
N ALA A 95 -1.15 -1.67 -2.89
CA ALA A 95 -1.05 -0.71 -4.00
C ALA A 95 -0.79 0.72 -3.50
N LYS A 96 -1.42 1.12 -2.38
CA LYS A 96 -1.19 2.44 -1.76
C LYS A 96 0.22 2.56 -1.18
N LEU A 97 0.74 1.52 -0.53
CA LEU A 97 2.13 1.48 -0.06
C LEU A 97 3.11 1.62 -1.22
N SER A 98 2.96 0.81 -2.26
CA SER A 98 3.88 0.83 -3.40
C SER A 98 3.82 2.13 -4.21
N LEU A 99 2.63 2.72 -4.30
CA LEU A 99 2.45 4.06 -4.86
C LEU A 99 3.33 5.07 -4.11
N ALA A 100 3.43 4.98 -2.77
CA ALA A 100 4.27 5.86 -1.98
C ALA A 100 5.76 5.72 -2.37
N SER A 101 6.26 4.50 -2.53
CA SER A 101 7.64 4.24 -2.95
C SER A 101 7.92 4.84 -4.33
N ALA A 102 7.02 4.61 -5.28
CA ALA A 102 7.21 5.00 -6.66
C ALA A 102 6.74 6.43 -7.00
N LEU A 103 6.12 7.14 -6.04
CA LEU A 103 5.60 8.49 -6.29
C LEU A 103 6.73 9.48 -6.59
N THR A 104 6.63 10.10 -7.76
CA THR A 104 7.37 11.29 -8.18
C THR A 104 6.38 12.41 -8.53
N SER A 105 6.86 13.64 -8.75
CA SER A 105 6.00 14.79 -9.11
C SER A 105 5.15 14.57 -10.36
N ASN A 106 5.59 13.71 -11.28
CA ASN A 106 4.93 13.46 -12.56
C ASN A 106 3.82 12.39 -12.46
N VAL A 107 3.94 11.45 -11.52
CA VAL A 107 2.98 10.33 -11.35
C VAL A 107 1.69 10.78 -10.67
N GLY A 108 1.75 11.81 -9.82
CA GLY A 108 0.62 12.28 -9.01
C GLY A 108 -0.60 12.82 -9.76
N ARG A 109 -0.56 12.94 -11.10
CA ARG A 109 -1.66 13.50 -11.93
C ARG A 109 -2.52 12.45 -12.63
N LEU A 110 -2.23 11.16 -12.45
CA LEU A 110 -2.97 10.09 -13.13
C LEU A 110 -4.28 9.76 -12.39
N ASN A 111 -5.40 9.65 -13.10
CA ASN A 111 -6.71 9.26 -12.55
C ASN A 111 -6.67 7.97 -11.72
N ILE A 112 -5.73 7.09 -12.06
CA ILE A 112 -5.58 5.81 -11.40
C ILE A 112 -4.90 5.91 -10.03
N VAL A 113 -4.00 6.87 -9.87
CA VAL A 113 -3.39 7.23 -8.58
C VAL A 113 -4.46 7.74 -7.63
N ASP A 114 -5.39 8.52 -8.15
CA ASP A 114 -6.58 8.99 -7.45
C ASP A 114 -7.44 7.83 -6.90
N ARG A 115 -7.63 6.76 -7.69
CA ARG A 115 -8.37 5.56 -7.27
C ARG A 115 -7.70 4.85 -6.08
N ILE A 116 -6.37 4.69 -6.13
CA ILE A 116 -5.59 4.09 -5.03
C ILE A 116 -5.68 4.97 -3.77
N ILE A 117 -5.46 6.27 -3.91
CA ILE A 117 -5.44 7.21 -2.78
C ILE A 117 -6.80 7.26 -2.08
N LYS A 118 -7.88 7.32 -2.86
CA LYS A 118 -9.27 7.38 -2.35
C LYS A 118 -9.76 6.07 -1.75
N HIS A 119 -9.07 4.95 -1.97
CA HIS A 119 -9.44 3.69 -1.34
C HIS A 119 -9.39 3.81 0.19
N LYS A 120 -10.48 3.43 0.85
CA LYS A 120 -10.64 3.42 2.29
C LYS A 120 -10.87 2.00 2.79
N ILE A 121 -10.46 1.76 4.02
CA ILE A 121 -10.77 0.54 4.78
C ILE A 121 -11.96 0.81 5.71
N SER A 122 -12.55 -0.25 6.27
CA SER A 122 -13.63 -0.10 7.25
C SER A 122 -13.20 0.74 8.46
N GLU A 123 -14.18 1.39 9.10
CA GLU A 123 -13.95 2.19 10.31
C GLU A 123 -13.28 1.37 11.42
N LYS A 124 -13.71 0.10 11.59
CA LYS A 124 -13.12 -0.84 12.54
C LYS A 124 -11.62 -1.02 12.31
N THR A 125 -11.21 -1.31 11.07
CA THR A 125 -9.79 -1.52 10.75
C THR A 125 -9.02 -0.21 10.83
N ASN A 126 -9.63 0.91 10.44
CA ASN A 126 -8.99 2.22 10.54
C ASN A 126 -8.71 2.64 11.98
N ASN A 127 -9.67 2.44 12.89
CA ASN A 127 -9.48 2.71 14.32
C ASN A 127 -8.38 1.82 14.91
N LEU A 128 -8.33 0.55 14.51
CA LEU A 128 -7.26 -0.35 14.90
C LEU A 128 -5.88 0.14 14.44
N LEU A 129 -5.76 0.60 13.19
CA LEU A 129 -4.49 1.17 12.70
C LEU A 129 -4.12 2.45 13.48
N ILE A 130 -5.08 3.30 13.84
CA ILE A 130 -4.84 4.48 14.67
C ILE A 130 -4.32 4.06 16.06
N GLU A 131 -4.92 3.07 16.70
CA GLU A 131 -4.48 2.58 18.01
C GLU A 131 -3.05 2.02 17.96
N LEU A 132 -2.72 1.27 16.90
CA LEU A 132 -1.40 0.64 16.76
C LEU A 132 -0.29 1.61 16.35
N SER A 133 -0.62 2.65 15.57
CA SER A 133 0.39 3.48 14.89
C SER A 133 0.26 4.98 15.08
N GLY A 134 -0.87 5.46 15.63
CA GLY A 134 -1.25 6.86 15.61
C GLY A 134 -1.66 7.37 14.21
N ILE A 135 -1.75 6.50 13.20
CA ILE A 135 -2.01 6.88 11.82
C ILE A 135 -3.43 6.51 11.39
N ASN A 136 -4.19 7.52 11.00
CA ASN A 136 -5.47 7.35 10.32
C ASN A 136 -5.24 7.05 8.83
N TYR A 137 -5.35 5.78 8.44
CA TYR A 137 -5.16 5.33 7.04
C TYR A 137 -6.13 6.02 6.07
N ASN A 138 -7.39 6.17 6.48
CA ASN A 138 -8.43 6.78 5.66
C ASN A 138 -8.21 8.29 5.41
N ASP A 139 -7.34 8.93 6.19
CA ASP A 139 -6.93 10.34 6.03
C ASP A 139 -5.59 10.51 5.29
N ILE A 140 -4.92 9.42 4.92
CA ILE A 140 -3.68 9.49 4.12
C ILE A 140 -4.03 9.90 2.70
N ASN A 141 -3.63 11.11 2.31
CA ASN A 141 -3.82 11.65 0.97
C ASN A 141 -2.70 12.62 0.61
N LEU A 142 -2.42 12.75 -0.70
CA LEU A 142 -1.37 13.61 -1.21
C LEU A 142 -1.68 15.11 -1.05
N SER A 143 -2.95 15.52 -1.19
CA SER A 143 -3.33 16.93 -1.21
C SER A 143 -3.13 17.62 0.14
N LYS A 144 -3.37 16.94 1.26
CA LYS A 144 -3.20 17.50 2.60
C LYS A 144 -1.77 17.39 3.13
N GLN A 145 -1.01 16.37 2.71
CA GLN A 145 0.25 15.97 3.36
C GLN A 145 1.49 16.15 2.49
N GLY A 146 1.30 16.40 1.19
CA GLY A 146 2.38 16.36 0.21
C GLY A 146 2.98 14.97 0.04
N ILE A 147 3.92 14.83 -0.89
CA ILE A 147 4.58 13.56 -1.20
C ILE A 147 5.32 13.02 0.03
N LYS A 148 6.09 13.86 0.72
CA LYS A 148 6.89 13.46 1.88
C LYS A 148 6.01 12.92 3.02
N GLY A 149 4.96 13.65 3.41
CA GLY A 149 4.07 13.22 4.48
C GLY A 149 3.30 11.93 4.15
N PHE A 150 2.89 11.78 2.88
CA PHE A 150 2.27 10.56 2.38
C PHE A 150 3.21 9.35 2.51
N LYS A 151 4.47 9.48 2.05
CA LYS A 151 5.48 8.41 2.14
C LYS A 151 5.77 8.02 3.58
N THR A 152 6.05 8.99 4.45
CA THR A 152 6.40 8.73 5.85
C THR A 152 5.29 7.99 6.60
N LYS A 153 4.03 8.40 6.44
CA LYS A 153 2.91 7.72 7.13
C LYS A 153 2.74 6.26 6.69
N LEU A 154 2.86 6.02 5.39
CA LEU A 154 2.74 4.66 4.84
C LEU A 154 3.93 3.78 5.23
N ALA A 155 5.14 4.33 5.30
CA ALA A 155 6.33 3.62 5.79
C ALA A 155 6.24 3.26 7.29
N VAL A 156 5.63 4.12 8.11
CA VAL A 156 5.37 3.79 9.52
C VAL A 156 4.33 2.68 9.64
N LEU A 157 3.24 2.75 8.88
CA LEU A 157 2.22 1.69 8.85
C LEU A 157 2.79 0.35 8.40
N SER A 158 3.60 0.31 7.34
CA SER A 158 4.24 -0.92 6.86
C SER A 158 5.16 -1.52 7.92
N SER A 159 5.97 -0.70 8.60
CA SER A 159 6.89 -1.13 9.65
C SER A 159 6.16 -1.73 10.86
N ILE A 160 5.07 -1.08 11.29
CA ILE A 160 4.24 -1.54 12.41
C ILE A 160 3.55 -2.85 12.06
N LEU A 161 2.92 -2.95 10.89
CA LEU A 161 2.25 -4.17 10.47
C LEU A 161 3.22 -5.34 10.21
N ALA A 162 4.42 -5.07 9.70
CA ALA A 162 5.48 -6.07 9.59
C ALA A 162 5.87 -6.63 10.97
N SER A 163 5.93 -5.76 11.99
CA SER A 163 6.22 -6.15 13.37
C SER A 163 5.08 -6.96 13.99
N VAL A 164 3.83 -6.60 13.70
CA VAL A 164 2.65 -7.42 14.07
C VAL A 164 2.75 -8.82 13.44
N CYS A 165 3.18 -8.92 12.18
CA CYS A 165 3.40 -10.22 11.54
C CYS A 165 4.53 -11.00 12.24
N ASP A 166 5.66 -10.37 12.55
CA ASP A 166 6.77 -11.01 13.27
C ASP A 166 6.33 -11.55 14.65
N ILE A 167 5.53 -10.79 15.40
CA ILE A 167 4.95 -11.22 16.69
C ILE A 167 4.01 -12.41 16.51
N ALA A 168 3.10 -12.36 15.54
CA ALA A 168 2.13 -13.44 15.28
C ALA A 168 2.79 -14.77 14.85
N LEU A 169 3.94 -14.68 14.18
CA LEU A 169 4.76 -15.81 13.75
C LEU A 169 5.72 -16.32 14.85
N GLY A 170 5.80 -15.63 16.00
CA GLY A 170 6.71 -16.00 17.08
C GLY A 170 8.19 -15.72 16.79
N VAL A 171 8.51 -14.80 15.86
CA VAL A 171 9.89 -14.41 15.54
C VAL A 171 10.58 -13.76 16.75
N TYR A 172 9.80 -13.06 17.58
CA TYR A 172 10.22 -12.55 18.87
C TYR A 172 9.59 -13.41 19.97
N GLY A 173 10.23 -14.54 20.27
CA GLY A 173 9.73 -15.50 21.26
C GLY A 173 9.62 -14.91 22.67
N LYS A 174 8.56 -15.31 23.38
CA LYS A 174 8.66 -15.69 24.78
C LYS A 174 8.16 -17.12 24.91
#